data_AF-A0A554X0V6-F1
#
_entry.id   AF-A0A554X0V6-F1
#
_cell.length_a   1.000
_cell.length_b   1.000
_cell.length_c   1.000
_cell.angle_alpha   90.00
_cell.angle_beta   90.00
_cell.angle_gamma   90.00
#
_symmetry.space_group_name_H-M   'P 1'
#
loop_
_entity.id
_entity.type
_entity.pdbx_description
1 polymer ?
#
loop_
_entity_poly.entity_id
_entity_poly.type
_entity_poly.pdbx_seq_one_letter_code
_entity_poly.pdbx_strand_id
1 'polypeptide(L)'
;MNRLLFILITIVSALSLSGCLLPENFVATIDVKKDGSHSMHYKGTMVDFLALAAIQESKERKLGGKLASKDEKMLKDAAEMYRKEPGVKEIKYLGEGRYEVEFNAKTPAGRALLFPSQYSPLISVVPQKDGTIKIFAKTATPKEVDEAKRIGYRFDGTLRI
;
A
#
# COMPACT_ATOMS: atom_id res chain seq x y z
N MET A 1 23.70 21.93 20.24
CA MET A 1 22.27 21.56 20.28
C MET A 1 21.69 21.08 18.95
N ASN A 2 22.46 21.02 17.84
CA ASN A 2 21.94 20.54 16.54
C ASN A 2 22.22 19.06 16.24
N ARG A 3 23.15 18.39 16.92
CA ARG A 3 23.48 16.98 16.62
C ARG A 3 22.35 16.01 16.95
N LEU A 4 21.61 16.23 18.05
CA LEU A 4 20.42 15.45 18.37
C LEU A 4 19.28 15.71 17.38
N LEU A 5 19.10 16.95 16.93
CA LEU A 5 18.11 17.30 15.91
C LEU A 5 18.44 16.65 14.55
N PHE A 6 19.71 16.67 14.14
CA PHE A 6 20.16 15.99 12.92
C PHE A 6 20.01 14.46 13.01
N ILE A 7 20.31 13.84 14.15
CA ILE A 7 20.11 12.40 14.34
C ILE A 7 18.61 12.05 14.29
N LEU A 8 17.75 12.88 14.88
CA LEU A 8 16.30 12.67 14.85
C LEU A 8 15.73 12.79 13.42
N ILE A 9 16.20 13.76 12.63
CA ILE A 9 15.79 13.96 11.23
C ILE A 9 16.23 12.79 10.35
N THR A 10 17.45 12.28 10.52
CA THR A 10 17.94 11.14 9.72
C THR A 10 17.18 9.86 10.04
N ILE A 11 16.82 9.61 11.30
CA ILE A 11 16.01 8.45 11.69
C ILE A 11 14.59 8.56 11.11
N VAL A 12 13.93 9.72 11.24
CA VAL A 12 12.57 9.94 10.68
C VAL A 12 12.55 9.83 9.15
N SER A 13 13.60 10.31 8.47
CA SER A 13 13.73 10.17 7.01
C SER A 13 13.89 8.70 6.58
N ALA A 14 14.64 7.89 7.34
CA ALA A 14 14.75 6.45 7.07
C ALA A 14 13.43 5.69 7.30
N LEU A 15 12.56 6.17 8.20
CA LEU A 15 11.22 5.61 8.39
C LEU A 15 10.21 6.03 7.29
N SER A 16 10.56 7.00 6.45
CA SER A 16 9.72 7.42 5.32
C SER A 16 9.86 6.51 4.09
N LEU A 17 10.70 5.46 4.17
CA LEU A 17 10.74 4.36 3.19
C LEU A 17 9.65 3.30 3.49
N SER A 18 8.47 3.70 3.93
CA SER A 18 7.30 2.83 3.79
C SER A 18 6.98 2.76 2.30
N GLY A 19 7.45 1.69 1.65
CA GLY A 19 7.33 1.52 0.22
C GLY A 19 5.87 1.59 -0.22
N CYS A 20 5.68 2.05 -1.44
CA CYS A 20 4.37 2.03 -2.07
C CYS A 20 3.91 0.58 -2.17
N LEU A 21 2.98 0.17 -1.32
CA LEU A 21 2.27 -1.10 -1.47
C LEU A 21 1.46 -1.04 -2.76
N LEU A 22 1.65 -2.01 -3.63
CA LEU A 22 0.92 -2.18 -4.87
C LEU A 22 0.11 -3.48 -4.82
N PRO A 23 -1.15 -3.48 -5.30
CA PRO A 23 -1.98 -4.68 -5.26
C PRO A 23 -1.59 -5.65 -6.39
N GLU A 24 -1.40 -6.93 -6.08
CA GLU A 24 -1.06 -7.95 -7.10
C GLU A 24 -2.27 -8.78 -7.50
N ASN A 25 -2.84 -9.57 -6.58
CA ASN A 25 -4.02 -10.42 -6.83
C ASN A 25 -5.13 -10.02 -5.87
N PHE A 26 -6.21 -9.38 -6.33
CA PHE A 26 -7.19 -8.82 -5.39
C PHE A 26 -8.62 -8.69 -5.90
N VAL A 27 -9.54 -8.67 -4.94
CA VAL A 27 -10.91 -8.17 -5.13
C VAL A 27 -11.12 -7.01 -4.16
N ALA A 28 -11.54 -5.88 -4.70
CA ALA A 28 -11.91 -4.69 -3.93
C ALA A 28 -13.34 -4.29 -4.26
N THR A 29 -14.14 -3.99 -3.23
CA THR A 29 -15.50 -3.47 -3.37
C THR A 29 -15.62 -2.19 -2.56
N ILE A 30 -16.18 -1.16 -3.19
CA ILE A 30 -16.56 0.09 -2.53
C ILE A 30 -18.07 0.18 -2.58
N ASP A 31 -18.73 0.26 -1.43
CA ASP A 31 -20.18 0.46 -1.37
C ASP A 31 -20.46 1.89 -0.93
N VAL A 32 -21.26 2.62 -1.70
CA VAL A 32 -21.73 3.97 -1.34
C VAL A 32 -23.24 3.95 -1.15
N LYS A 33 -23.69 4.34 0.04
CA LYS A 33 -25.11 4.43 0.36
C LYS A 33 -25.68 5.81 0.03
N LYS A 34 -27.01 5.88 -0.14
CA LYS A 34 -27.74 7.12 -0.39
C LYS A 34 -27.58 8.18 0.71
N ASP A 35 -27.31 7.75 1.95
CA ASP A 35 -27.06 8.65 3.09
C ASP A 35 -25.63 9.22 3.11
N GLY A 36 -24.79 8.85 2.14
CA GLY A 36 -23.39 9.27 2.04
C GLY A 36 -22.42 8.43 2.89
N SER A 37 -22.91 7.49 3.70
CA SER A 37 -22.04 6.50 4.33
C SER A 37 -21.49 5.54 3.27
N HIS A 38 -20.28 5.07 3.49
CA HIS A 38 -19.60 4.21 2.53
C HIS A 38 -18.71 3.20 3.24
N SER A 39 -18.42 2.09 2.56
CA SER A 39 -17.52 1.07 3.03
C SER A 39 -16.59 0.60 1.93
N MET A 40 -15.46 0.04 2.35
CA MET A 40 -14.54 -0.63 1.44
C MET A 40 -14.16 -1.98 2.02
N HIS A 41 -14.22 -3.00 1.18
CA HIS A 41 -13.63 -4.30 1.43
C HIS A 41 -12.53 -4.56 0.41
N TYR A 42 -11.37 -5.02 0.88
CA TYR A 42 -10.28 -5.49 0.05
C TYR A 42 -9.81 -6.82 0.58
N LYS A 43 -9.61 -7.78 -0.32
CA LYS A 43 -8.96 -9.04 0.00
C LYS A 43 -8.03 -9.42 -1.14
N GLY A 44 -6.78 -9.69 -0.81
CA GLY A 44 -5.80 -10.03 -1.82
C GLY A 44 -4.37 -9.96 -1.35
N THR A 45 -3.47 -9.92 -2.33
CA THR A 45 -2.02 -9.77 -2.12
C THR A 45 -1.58 -8.37 -2.50
N MET A 46 -0.64 -7.83 -1.75
CA MET A 46 0.06 -6.59 -2.06
C MET A 46 1.55 -6.84 -2.02
N VAL A 47 2.30 -6.03 -2.76
CA VAL A 47 3.76 -6.10 -2.81
C VAL A 47 4.36 -4.71 -2.63
N ASP A 48 5.44 -4.65 -1.88
CA ASP A 48 6.26 -3.45 -1.76
C ASP A 48 7.05 -3.23 -3.06
N PHE A 49 6.82 -2.09 -3.70
CA PHE A 49 7.47 -1.75 -4.96
C PHE A 49 9.01 -1.71 -4.86
N LEU A 50 9.55 -1.18 -3.75
CA LEU A 50 11.00 -1.08 -3.56
C LEU A 50 11.61 -2.46 -3.33
N ALA A 51 10.90 -3.35 -2.64
CA ALA A 51 11.31 -4.74 -2.50
C ALA A 51 11.45 -5.45 -3.85
N LEU A 52 10.47 -5.27 -4.76
CA LEU A 52 10.56 -5.81 -6.11
C LEU A 52 11.77 -5.25 -6.88
N ALA A 53 11.98 -3.94 -6.81
CA ALA A 53 13.12 -3.30 -7.48
C ALA A 53 14.46 -3.84 -6.95
N ALA A 54 14.60 -3.97 -5.63
CA ALA A 54 15.80 -4.51 -5.00
C ALA A 54 16.06 -5.98 -5.37
N ILE A 55 15.00 -6.80 -5.43
CA ILE A 55 15.09 -8.18 -5.91
C ILE A 55 15.55 -8.22 -7.37
N GLN A 56 14.98 -7.35 -8.23
CA GLN A 56 15.35 -7.28 -9.64
C GLN A 56 16.82 -6.84 -9.82
N GLU A 57 17.26 -5.81 -9.09
CA GLU A 57 18.67 -5.37 -9.10
C GLU A 57 19.60 -6.50 -8.63
N SER A 58 19.21 -7.23 -7.58
CA SER A 58 19.94 -8.40 -7.10
C SER A 58 20.07 -9.49 -8.19
N LYS A 59 19.02 -9.73 -8.99
CA LYS A 59 19.08 -10.65 -10.14
C LYS A 59 20.04 -10.16 -11.21
N GLU A 60 19.97 -8.89 -11.60
CA GLU A 60 20.84 -8.30 -12.62
C GLU A 60 22.31 -8.34 -12.23
N ARG A 61 22.60 -8.14 -10.94
CA ARG A 61 23.94 -8.25 -10.36
C ARG A 61 24.37 -9.69 -10.03
N LYS A 62 23.52 -10.68 -10.29
CA LYS A 62 23.75 -12.11 -10.00
C LYS A 62 24.01 -12.40 -8.51
N LEU A 63 23.35 -11.64 -7.62
CA LEU A 63 23.43 -11.75 -6.16
C LEU A 63 22.34 -12.66 -5.56
N GLY A 64 21.85 -13.63 -6.35
CA GLY A 64 20.86 -14.62 -5.91
C GLY A 64 19.40 -14.19 -6.03
N GLY A 65 19.12 -12.92 -6.34
CA GLY A 65 17.76 -12.45 -6.64
C GLY A 65 16.82 -12.49 -5.45
N LYS A 66 17.35 -12.23 -4.25
CA LYS A 66 16.61 -12.19 -2.98
C LYS A 66 16.87 -10.89 -2.25
N LEU A 67 15.95 -10.51 -1.37
CA LEU A 67 16.16 -9.42 -0.43
C LEU A 67 17.21 -9.79 0.61
N ALA A 68 17.91 -8.78 1.12
CA ALA A 68 18.79 -8.96 2.26
C ALA A 68 17.95 -9.25 3.52
N SER A 69 18.49 -10.06 4.44
CA SER A 69 17.78 -10.44 5.68
C SER A 69 17.37 -9.24 6.54
N LYS A 70 18.11 -8.13 6.47
CA LYS A 70 17.75 -6.89 7.15
C LYS A 70 16.48 -6.27 6.57
N ASP A 71 16.37 -6.24 5.24
CA ASP A 71 15.20 -5.68 4.54
C ASP A 71 13.97 -6.56 4.79
N GLU A 72 14.14 -7.88 4.73
CA GLU A 72 13.10 -8.86 5.13
C GLU A 72 12.58 -8.60 6.55
N LYS A 73 13.48 -8.35 7.51
CA LYS A 73 13.08 -8.02 8.88
C LYS A 73 12.33 -6.69 8.94
N MET A 74 12.80 -5.66 8.24
CA MET A 74 12.15 -4.35 8.21
C MET A 74 10.74 -4.42 7.62
N LEU A 75 10.56 -5.17 6.53
CA LEU A 75 9.25 -5.37 5.88
C LEU A 75 8.30 -6.17 6.77
N LYS A 76 8.82 -7.20 7.46
CA LYS A 76 8.03 -7.92 8.47
C LYS A 76 7.60 -7.02 9.63
N ASP A 77 8.50 -6.17 10.14
CA ASP A 77 8.19 -5.20 11.20
C ASP A 77 7.17 -4.15 10.69
N ALA A 78 7.23 -3.77 9.40
CA ALA A 78 6.25 -2.88 8.78
C ALA A 78 4.84 -3.49 8.71
N ALA A 79 4.70 -4.81 8.51
CA ALA A 79 3.41 -5.49 8.60
C ALA A 79 2.72 -5.25 9.95
N GLU A 80 3.48 -5.26 11.05
CA GLU A 80 2.96 -5.00 12.40
C GLU A 80 2.50 -3.55 12.58
N MET A 81 3.08 -2.61 11.84
CA MET A 81 2.61 -1.22 11.81
C MET A 81 1.29 -1.12 11.04
N TYR A 82 1.20 -1.74 9.86
CA TYR A 82 -0.03 -1.77 9.07
C TYR A 82 -1.19 -2.45 9.78
N ARG A 83 -0.95 -3.45 10.66
CA ARG A 83 -2.00 -4.05 11.50
C ARG A 83 -2.75 -3.03 12.37
N LYS A 84 -2.13 -1.90 12.67
CA LYS A 84 -2.72 -0.84 13.50
C LYS A 84 -3.51 0.17 12.68
N GLU A 85 -3.43 0.12 11.35
CA GLU A 85 -4.18 1.03 10.49
C GLU A 85 -5.69 0.74 10.59
N PRO A 86 -6.52 1.78 10.74
CA PRO A 86 -7.97 1.61 10.81
C PRO A 86 -8.52 0.88 9.59
N GLY A 87 -9.26 -0.19 9.83
CA GLY A 87 -9.88 -0.99 8.76
C GLY A 87 -9.08 -2.22 8.34
N VAL A 88 -7.80 -2.33 8.70
CA VAL A 88 -7.05 -3.58 8.48
C VAL A 88 -7.61 -4.68 9.39
N LYS A 89 -7.99 -5.80 8.78
CA LYS A 89 -8.45 -7.01 9.48
C LYS A 89 -7.33 -8.01 9.64
N GLU A 90 -6.57 -8.21 8.57
CA GLU A 90 -5.41 -9.07 8.56
C GLU A 90 -4.35 -8.49 7.64
N ILE A 91 -3.10 -8.59 8.10
CA ILE A 91 -1.96 -8.47 7.21
C ILE A 91 -0.90 -9.49 7.63
N LYS A 92 -0.46 -10.28 6.66
CA LYS A 92 0.50 -11.36 6.84
C LYS A 92 1.63 -11.20 5.82
N TYR A 93 2.83 -11.02 6.33
CA TYR A 93 4.02 -10.98 5.50
C TYR A 93 4.35 -12.38 4.94
N LEU A 94 4.49 -12.47 3.62
CA LEU A 94 4.75 -13.72 2.89
C LEU A 94 6.23 -13.89 2.49
N GLY A 95 7.05 -12.85 2.70
CA GLY A 95 8.44 -12.79 2.23
C GLY A 95 8.57 -12.00 0.92
N GLU A 96 9.80 -11.58 0.60
CA GLU A 96 10.11 -10.87 -0.66
C GLU A 96 9.25 -9.63 -0.91
N GLY A 97 8.90 -8.90 0.17
CA GLY A 97 8.05 -7.71 0.10
C GLY A 97 6.57 -7.97 -0.16
N ARG A 98 6.12 -9.22 -0.12
CA ARG A 98 4.70 -9.57 -0.33
C ARG A 98 3.93 -9.69 0.96
N TYR A 99 2.67 -9.29 0.90
CA TYR A 99 1.73 -9.31 2.00
C TYR A 99 0.40 -9.88 1.52
N GLU A 100 -0.19 -10.78 2.29
CA GLU A 100 -1.61 -11.07 2.22
C GLU A 100 -2.34 -10.03 3.08
N VAL A 101 -3.37 -9.38 2.54
CA VAL A 101 -4.06 -8.25 3.15
C VAL A 101 -5.57 -8.46 3.08
N GLU A 102 -6.23 -8.34 4.23
CA GLU A 102 -7.67 -8.18 4.33
C GLU A 102 -7.99 -6.85 5.01
N PHE A 103 -8.77 -6.01 4.34
CA PHE A 103 -9.22 -4.72 4.82
C PHE A 103 -10.73 -4.63 4.74
N ASN A 104 -11.34 -4.09 5.79
CA ASN A 104 -12.77 -3.84 5.88
C ASN A 104 -13.02 -2.64 6.78
N ALA A 105 -13.37 -1.52 6.15
CA ALA A 105 -13.71 -0.28 6.81
C ALA A 105 -15.13 0.17 6.47
N LYS A 106 -15.85 0.63 7.49
CA LYS A 106 -17.14 1.32 7.35
C LYS A 106 -16.96 2.77 7.82
N THR A 107 -17.34 3.70 6.98
CA THR A 107 -17.15 5.13 7.17
C THR A 107 -18.49 5.84 7.14
N PRO A 108 -18.87 6.55 8.22
CA PRO A 108 -20.06 7.38 8.24
C PRO A 108 -20.01 8.50 7.20
N ALA A 109 -21.18 9.04 6.87
CA ALA A 109 -21.30 10.17 5.96
C ALA A 109 -20.41 11.35 6.38
N GLY A 110 -19.84 12.04 5.40
CA GLY A 110 -18.98 13.21 5.62
C GLY A 110 -17.54 12.92 6.05
N ARG A 111 -17.16 11.65 6.28
CA ARG A 111 -15.77 11.27 6.56
C ARG A 111 -15.10 10.63 5.34
N ALA A 112 -13.79 10.77 5.20
CA ALA A 112 -13.05 10.13 4.12
C ALA A 112 -12.66 8.69 4.49
N LEU A 113 -12.56 7.83 3.48
CA LEU A 113 -11.93 6.51 3.57
C LEU A 113 -10.66 6.52 2.72
N LEU A 114 -9.53 6.17 3.33
CA LEU A 114 -8.21 6.15 2.71
C LEU A 114 -7.62 4.74 2.83
N PHE A 115 -7.31 4.11 1.71
CA PHE A 115 -6.78 2.74 1.64
C PHE A 115 -5.47 2.70 0.85
N PRO A 116 -4.44 1.94 1.25
CA PRO A 116 -4.40 1.09 2.46
C PRO A 116 -4.02 1.85 3.73
N SER A 117 -3.55 3.08 3.61
CA SER A 117 -3.20 3.94 4.75
C SER A 117 -3.53 5.41 4.47
N GLN A 118 -3.52 6.21 5.53
CA GLN A 118 -3.76 7.66 5.43
C GLN A 118 -2.63 8.42 4.74
N TYR A 119 -1.40 7.90 4.80
CA TYR A 119 -0.21 8.59 4.30
C TYR A 119 0.09 8.32 2.82
N SER A 120 -0.30 7.15 2.32
CA SER A 120 -0.11 6.78 0.92
C SER A 120 -1.31 6.00 0.39
N PRO A 121 -2.47 6.64 0.23
CA PRO A 121 -3.66 5.98 -0.26
C PRO A 121 -3.53 5.64 -1.75
N LEU A 122 -3.81 4.38 -2.08
CA LEU A 122 -4.10 3.92 -3.44
C LEU A 122 -5.53 4.26 -3.84
N ILE A 123 -6.48 4.10 -2.92
CA ILE A 123 -7.90 4.38 -3.14
C ILE A 123 -8.36 5.37 -2.08
N SER A 124 -9.11 6.38 -2.51
CA SER A 124 -9.69 7.40 -1.63
C SER A 124 -11.17 7.58 -1.97
N VAL A 125 -12.03 7.52 -0.96
CA VAL A 125 -13.44 7.86 -1.06
C VAL A 125 -13.66 9.13 -0.24
N VAL A 126 -13.95 10.24 -0.92
CA VAL A 126 -13.94 11.58 -0.34
C VAL A 126 -15.27 12.28 -0.61
N PRO A 127 -16.12 12.48 0.42
CA PRO A 127 -17.29 13.32 0.33
C PRO A 127 -16.94 14.76 -0.06
N GLN A 128 -17.76 15.36 -0.91
CA GLN A 128 -17.62 16.74 -1.37
C GLN A 128 -18.67 17.64 -0.70
N LYS A 129 -18.43 18.95 -0.71
CA LYS A 129 -19.36 19.94 -0.13
C LYS A 129 -20.70 20.05 -0.88
N ASP A 130 -20.74 19.64 -2.15
CA ASP A 130 -21.92 19.66 -3.01
C ASP A 130 -22.81 18.41 -2.86
N GLY A 131 -22.47 17.51 -1.93
CA GLY A 131 -23.20 16.26 -1.69
C GLY A 131 -22.76 15.09 -2.57
N THR A 132 -21.80 15.29 -3.49
CA THR A 132 -21.21 14.19 -4.27
C THR A 132 -20.13 13.43 -3.49
N ILE A 133 -19.82 12.21 -3.90
CA ILE A 133 -18.68 11.44 -3.39
C ILE A 133 -17.71 11.20 -4.54
N LYS A 134 -16.45 11.61 -4.34
CA LYS A 134 -15.38 11.32 -5.29
C LYS A 134 -14.66 10.06 -4.87
N ILE A 135 -14.60 9.09 -5.78
CA ILE A 135 -13.76 7.91 -5.65
C ILE A 135 -12.55 8.11 -6.55
N PHE A 136 -11.37 8.17 -5.96
CA PHE A 136 -10.11 8.29 -6.66
C PHE A 136 -9.30 7.01 -6.46
N ALA A 137 -8.73 6.49 -7.54
CA ALA A 137 -7.73 5.44 -7.50
C ALA A 137 -6.45 5.96 -8.14
N LYS A 138 -5.30 5.68 -7.53
CA LYS A 138 -3.99 5.98 -8.11
C LYS A 138 -3.84 5.20 -9.40
N THR A 139 -3.67 5.91 -10.51
CA THR A 139 -3.46 5.33 -11.84
C THR A 139 -1.98 5.37 -12.20
N ALA A 140 -1.60 4.54 -13.16
CA ALA A 140 -0.26 4.50 -13.74
C ALA A 140 -0.36 4.74 -15.25
N THR A 141 0.62 5.42 -15.80
CA THR A 141 0.82 5.56 -17.24
C THR A 141 1.25 4.23 -17.86
N PRO A 142 1.05 4.02 -19.18
CA PRO A 142 1.52 2.81 -19.85
C PRO A 142 3.02 2.52 -19.62
N LYS A 143 3.85 3.57 -19.60
CA LYS A 143 5.29 3.46 -19.35
C LYS A 143 5.59 2.93 -17.94
N GLU A 144 4.90 3.45 -16.93
CA GLU A 144 5.05 2.98 -15.54
C GLU A 144 4.57 1.53 -15.38
N VAL A 145 3.51 1.14 -16.10
CA VAL A 145 3.05 -0.25 -16.14
C VAL A 145 4.12 -1.17 -16.73
N ASP A 146 4.76 -0.77 -17.82
CA ASP A 146 5.81 -1.57 -18.46
C ASP A 146 7.08 -1.63 -17.60
N GLU A 147 7.44 -0.55 -16.90
CA GLU A 147 8.51 -0.53 -15.90
C GLU A 147 8.23 -1.47 -14.73
N ALA A 148 7.01 -1.43 -14.19
CA ALA A 148 6.61 -2.32 -13.11
C ALA A 148 6.67 -3.79 -13.55
N LYS A 149 6.16 -4.13 -14.74
CA LYS A 149 6.23 -5.49 -15.29
C LYS A 149 7.68 -5.98 -15.44
N ARG A 150 8.61 -5.10 -15.84
CA ARG A 150 10.04 -5.45 -15.99
C ARG A 150 10.69 -5.84 -14.67
N ILE A 151 10.28 -5.25 -13.55
CA ILE A 151 10.77 -5.62 -12.21
C ILE A 151 9.99 -6.79 -11.59
N GLY A 152 9.13 -7.45 -12.36
CA GLY A 152 8.38 -8.64 -11.95
C GLY A 152 7.07 -8.36 -11.22
N TYR A 153 6.57 -7.12 -11.28
CA TYR A 153 5.22 -6.80 -10.79
C TYR A 153 4.15 -7.48 -11.64
N ARG A 154 3.12 -8.00 -10.97
CA ARG A 154 1.94 -8.61 -11.60
C ARG A 154 0.70 -7.92 -11.06
N PHE A 155 -0.27 -7.68 -11.93
CA PHE A 155 -1.54 -7.07 -11.56
C PHE A 155 -2.68 -7.89 -12.14
N ASP A 156 -3.47 -8.50 -11.27
CA ASP A 156 -4.68 -9.24 -11.54
C ASP A 156 -5.70 -8.88 -10.46
N GLY A 157 -6.76 -8.17 -10.82
CA GLY A 157 -7.75 -7.83 -9.82
C GLY A 157 -8.96 -7.13 -10.35
N THR A 158 -9.97 -7.07 -9.50
CA THR A 158 -11.25 -6.43 -9.81
C THR A 158 -11.57 -5.40 -8.75
N LEU A 159 -11.85 -4.17 -9.19
CA LEU A 159 -12.47 -3.14 -8.37
C LEU A 159 -13.95 -3.03 -8.74
N ARG A 160 -14.84 -3.13 -7.75
CA ARG A 160 -16.29 -2.96 -7.88
C ARG A 160 -16.73 -1.74 -7.09
N ILE A 161 -17.66 -0.98 -7.65
CA ILE A 161 -18.26 0.21 -7.07
C ILE A 161 -19.78 0.10 -7.23
#